data_AF-A0A0R3SN47-F1
#
_entry.id   AF-A0A0R3SN47-F1
#
_cell.length_a   1.000
_cell.length_b   1.000
_cell.length_c   1.000
_cell.angle_alpha   90.00
_cell.angle_beta   90.00
_cell.angle_gamma   90.00
#
_symmetry.space_group_name_H-M   'P 1'
#
loop_
_entity.id
_entity.type
_entity.pdbx_description
1 polymer ?
#
loop_
_entity_poly.entity_id
_entity_poly.type
_entity_poly.pdbx_seq_one_letter_code
_entity_poly.pdbx_strand_id
1 'polypeptide(L)'
;MFALPDEATVRRVVYALPPVGIGIRYGVPQSHQISLAPGRQHLALSQATQRWQRREMSNFDYLMCLNTLAGRSFNDLNQYPIFPWVLSNYTSKHLDLNEPANYRDLSKPVGA
;
A
#
# COMPACT_ATOMS: atom_id res chain seq x y z
N MET A 1 9.23 12.39 -9.04
CA MET A 1 7.82 12.70 -8.68
C MET A 1 7.50 14.09 -9.21
N PHE A 2 6.33 14.30 -9.84
CA PHE A 2 5.91 15.65 -10.23
C PHE A 2 5.28 16.32 -9.02
N ALA A 3 5.94 17.35 -8.47
CA ALA A 3 5.35 18.23 -7.47
C ALA A 3 4.75 19.43 -8.21
N LEU A 4 3.45 19.68 -7.99
CA LEU A 4 2.72 20.78 -8.59
C LEU A 4 2.43 21.84 -7.52
N PRO A 5 2.32 23.12 -7.89
CA PRO A 5 2.23 24.22 -6.93
C PRO A 5 0.94 24.20 -6.10
N ASP A 6 -0.15 23.65 -6.62
CA ASP A 6 -1.46 23.67 -5.98
C ASP A 6 -2.38 22.54 -6.50
N GLU A 7 -3.42 22.22 -5.73
CA GLU A 7 -4.40 21.18 -6.06
C GLU A 7 -5.20 21.48 -7.33
N ALA A 8 -5.47 22.75 -7.64
CA ALA A 8 -6.19 23.11 -8.87
C ALA A 8 -5.33 22.83 -10.12
N THR A 9 -4.01 22.98 -10.02
CA THR A 9 -3.06 22.57 -11.05
C THR A 9 -3.02 21.05 -11.21
N VAL A 10 -3.00 20.28 -10.11
CA VAL A 10 -3.13 18.81 -10.16
C VAL A 10 -4.42 18.40 -10.88
N ARG A 11 -5.55 19.00 -10.52
CA ARG A 11 -6.85 18.72 -11.14
C ARG A 11 -6.82 18.98 -12.64
N ARG A 12 -6.30 20.13 -13.07
CA ARG A 12 -6.15 20.48 -14.50
C ARG A 12 -5.32 19.45 -15.26
N VAL A 13 -4.18 19.04 -14.69
CA VAL A 13 -3.30 18.02 -15.29
C VAL A 13 -4.02 16.67 -15.40
N VAL A 14 -4.70 16.22 -14.34
CA VAL A 14 -5.43 14.95 -14.37
C VAL A 14 -6.51 14.93 -15.45
N TYR A 15 -7.27 16.02 -15.63
CA TYR A 15 -8.29 16.10 -16.67
C TYR A 15 -7.73 16.17 -18.11
N ALA A 16 -6.44 16.49 -18.27
CA ALA A 16 -5.76 16.47 -19.57
C ALA A 16 -5.15 15.10 -19.93
N LEU A 17 -5.05 14.17 -18.97
CA LEU A 17 -4.48 12.83 -19.16
C LEU A 17 -5.56 11.78 -19.44
N PRO A 18 -5.23 10.58 -19.94
CA PRO A 18 -6.21 9.51 -20.10
C PRO A 18 -6.86 9.10 -18.75
N PRO A 19 -8.17 8.78 -18.71
CA PRO A 19 -8.92 8.48 -17.49
C PRO A 19 -8.64 7.06 -16.96
N VAL A 20 -7.40 6.78 -16.54
CA VAL A 20 -6.98 5.44 -16.09
C VAL A 20 -7.24 5.14 -14.61
N GLY A 21 -7.67 6.14 -13.82
CA GLY A 21 -7.86 6.01 -12.38
C GLY A 21 -6.55 5.72 -11.65
N ILE A 22 -6.57 4.69 -10.80
CA ILE A 22 -5.38 4.13 -10.12
C ILE A 22 -4.93 2.79 -10.73
N GLY A 23 -5.38 2.51 -11.95
CA GLY A 23 -5.11 1.25 -12.66
C GLY A 23 -6.05 0.10 -12.28
N ILE A 24 -5.91 -1.01 -12.99
CA ILE A 24 -6.84 -2.16 -12.93
C ILE A 24 -6.60 -3.11 -11.75
N ARG A 25 -5.42 -3.03 -11.12
CA ARG A 25 -4.97 -4.03 -10.12
C ARG A 25 -5.80 -4.03 -8.83
N TYR A 26 -6.44 -2.91 -8.53
CA TYR A 26 -7.12 -2.68 -7.25
C TYR A 26 -8.64 -2.86 -7.33
N GLY A 27 -9.18 -3.19 -8.51
CA GLY A 27 -10.61 -3.39 -8.71
C GLY A 27 -11.45 -2.11 -8.53
N VAL A 28 -10.83 -0.95 -8.71
CA VAL A 28 -11.48 0.38 -8.62
C VAL A 28 -11.82 0.87 -10.03
N PRO A 29 -12.95 1.57 -10.24
CA PRO A 29 -13.30 2.13 -11.55
C PRO A 29 -12.20 3.02 -12.13
N GLN A 30 -12.06 3.02 -13.45
CA GLN A 30 -11.10 3.88 -14.15
C GLN A 30 -11.77 5.20 -14.50
N SER A 31 -11.44 6.26 -13.76
CA SER A 31 -11.93 7.62 -14.03
C SER A 31 -10.98 8.67 -13.46
N HIS A 32 -11.07 9.91 -13.97
CA HIS A 32 -10.33 11.05 -13.41
C HIS A 32 -10.67 11.31 -11.93
N GLN A 33 -11.93 11.11 -11.55
CA GLN A 33 -12.37 11.26 -10.17
C GLN A 33 -11.66 10.26 -9.25
N ILE A 34 -11.43 9.03 -9.73
CA ILE A 34 -10.64 8.05 -9.01
C ILE A 34 -9.16 8.43 -9.00
N SER A 35 -8.58 9.06 -10.02
CA SER A 35 -7.20 9.53 -9.91
C SER A 35 -7.01 10.65 -8.87
N LEU A 36 -8.07 11.40 -8.55
CA LEU A 36 -8.06 12.52 -7.58
C LEU A 36 -8.60 12.14 -6.19
N ALA A 37 -9.10 10.93 -6.00
CA ALA A 37 -9.74 10.56 -4.75
C ALA A 37 -8.69 10.39 -3.62
N PRO A 38 -9.07 10.59 -2.35
CA PRO A 38 -8.18 10.32 -1.23
C PRO A 38 -8.00 8.80 -1.03
N GLY A 39 -6.87 8.40 -0.45
CA GLY A 39 -6.53 7.01 -0.16
C GLY A 39 -7.61 6.21 0.56
N ARG A 40 -8.31 6.83 1.53
CA ARG A 40 -9.44 6.20 2.25
C ARG A 40 -10.58 5.77 1.31
N GLN A 41 -10.84 6.56 0.26
CA GLN A 41 -11.88 6.28 -0.72
C GLN A 41 -11.43 5.17 -1.67
N HIS A 42 -10.15 5.13 -2.05
CA HIS A 42 -9.61 4.00 -2.79
C HIS A 42 -9.73 2.69 -2.04
N LEU A 43 -9.40 2.69 -0.74
CA LEU A 43 -9.50 1.47 0.07
C LEU A 43 -10.95 0.99 0.16
N ALA A 44 -11.89 1.91 0.42
CA ALA A 44 -13.32 1.61 0.50
C ALA A 44 -13.91 1.09 -0.82
N LEU A 45 -13.43 1.60 -1.96
CA LEU A 45 -13.85 1.14 -3.29
C LEU A 45 -13.11 -0.11 -3.76
N SER A 46 -11.93 -0.40 -3.20
CA SER A 46 -11.14 -1.57 -3.57
C SER A 46 -11.72 -2.83 -2.96
N GLN A 47 -11.61 -3.94 -3.68
CA GLN A 47 -11.88 -5.27 -3.13
C GLN A 47 -10.64 -5.88 -2.43
N ALA A 48 -9.58 -5.09 -2.22
CA ALA A 48 -8.28 -5.60 -1.78
C ALA A 48 -8.36 -6.34 -0.44
N THR A 49 -9.06 -5.76 0.55
CA THR A 49 -9.22 -6.37 1.87
C THR A 49 -9.96 -7.69 1.83
N GLN A 50 -11.05 -7.76 1.06
CA GLN A 50 -11.86 -8.98 0.90
C GLN A 50 -11.06 -10.09 0.22
N ARG A 51 -10.33 -9.75 -0.86
CA ARG A 51 -9.47 -10.69 -1.58
C ARG A 51 -8.34 -11.22 -0.70
N TRP A 52 -7.72 -10.36 0.10
CA TRP A 52 -6.70 -10.75 1.09
C TRP A 52 -7.27 -11.70 2.15
N GLN A 53 -8.44 -11.38 2.72
CA GLN A 53 -9.12 -12.25 3.69
C GLN A 53 -9.47 -13.63 3.10
N ARG A 54 -9.88 -13.68 1.82
CA ARG A 54 -10.15 -14.92 1.08
C ARG A 54 -8.89 -15.66 0.59
N ARG A 55 -7.70 -15.16 0.90
CA ARG A 55 -6.40 -15.70 0.44
C ARG A 55 -6.20 -15.65 -1.09
N GLU A 56 -6.96 -14.82 -1.79
CA GLU A 56 -6.79 -14.53 -3.23
C GLU A 56 -5.69 -13.49 -3.49
N MET A 57 -5.15 -12.91 -2.43
CA MET A 57 -4.07 -11.92 -2.43
C MET A 57 -3.10 -12.26 -1.31
N SER A 58 -1.79 -12.26 -1.60
CA SER A 58 -0.77 -12.53 -0.59
C SER A 58 -0.65 -11.39 0.43
N ASN A 59 -0.04 -11.66 1.59
CA ASN A 59 0.26 -10.61 2.56
C ASN A 59 1.15 -9.51 1.95
N PHE A 60 2.10 -9.88 1.10
CA PHE A 60 2.99 -8.94 0.42
C PHE A 60 2.21 -8.02 -0.52
N ASP A 61 1.36 -8.59 -1.37
CA ASP A 61 0.55 -7.81 -2.33
C ASP A 61 -0.44 -6.89 -1.60
N TYR A 62 -1.04 -7.38 -0.52
CA TYR A 62 -1.97 -6.57 0.28
C TYR A 62 -1.24 -5.41 0.97
N LEU A 63 -0.08 -5.65 1.60
CA LEU A 63 0.74 -4.58 2.15
C LEU A 63 1.21 -3.61 1.08
N MET A 64 1.51 -4.08 -0.13
CA MET A 64 1.84 -3.18 -1.24
C MET A 64 0.68 -2.32 -1.67
N CYS A 65 -0.52 -2.90 -1.76
CA CYS A 65 -1.74 -2.16 -2.01
C CYS A 65 -1.93 -1.04 -0.98
N LEU A 66 -1.84 -1.37 0.31
CA LEU A 66 -1.98 -0.38 1.39
C LEU A 66 -0.95 0.76 1.28
N ASN A 67 0.31 0.44 1.00
CA ASN A 67 1.36 1.44 0.80
C ASN A 67 1.02 2.38 -0.37
N THR A 68 0.66 1.83 -1.53
CA THR A 68 0.29 2.63 -2.71
C THR A 68 -0.91 3.53 -2.42
N LEU A 69 -1.96 2.99 -1.79
CA LEU A 69 -3.16 3.76 -1.46
C LEU A 69 -2.92 4.85 -0.39
N ALA A 70 -1.91 4.67 0.46
CA ALA A 70 -1.45 5.67 1.42
C ALA A 70 -0.54 6.74 0.79
N GLY A 71 -0.29 6.71 -0.52
CA GLY A 71 0.55 7.67 -1.23
C GLY A 71 2.04 7.34 -1.27
N ARG A 72 2.45 6.16 -0.79
CA ARG A 72 3.86 5.76 -0.79
C ARG A 72 4.32 5.32 -2.19
N SER A 73 5.58 5.60 -2.51
CA SER A 73 6.14 5.39 -3.85
C SER A 73 7.63 5.07 -3.79
N PHE A 74 8.11 4.29 -4.77
CA PHE A 74 9.55 4.10 -5.01
C PHE A 74 10.24 5.38 -5.54
N ASN A 75 9.46 6.37 -5.98
CA ASN A 75 9.97 7.61 -6.58
C ASN A 75 10.35 8.70 -5.57
N ASP A 76 10.03 8.53 -4.28
CA ASP A 76 10.38 9.46 -3.20
C ASP A 76 10.84 8.65 -1.98
N LEU A 77 12.11 8.77 -1.62
CA LEU A 77 12.71 8.06 -0.50
C LEU A 77 12.09 8.45 0.85
N ASN A 78 11.56 9.67 0.98
CA ASN A 78 10.90 10.10 2.22
C ASN A 78 9.52 9.47 2.40
N GLN A 79 8.92 8.96 1.31
CA GLN A 79 7.62 8.31 1.28
C GLN A 79 7.72 6.88 0.73
N TYR A 80 8.84 6.21 1.01
CA TYR A 80 9.09 4.85 0.53
C TYR A 80 8.10 3.84 1.15
N PRO A 81 7.75 2.73 0.46
CA PRO A 81 6.92 1.69 1.04
C PRO A 81 7.47 1.12 2.35
N ILE A 82 6.59 0.88 3.32
CA ILE A 82 6.94 0.33 4.65
C ILE A 82 6.41 -1.10 4.77
N PHE A 83 7.23 -1.95 5.38
CA PHE A 83 6.88 -3.30 5.78
C PHE A 83 7.26 -3.54 7.24
N PRO A 84 6.49 -4.36 7.98
CA PRO A 84 6.84 -4.70 9.34
C PRO A 84 8.03 -5.67 9.36
N TRP A 85 8.85 -5.56 10.40
CA TRP A 85 9.73 -6.65 10.80
C TRP A 85 8.88 -7.83 11.27
N VAL A 86 9.10 -9.00 10.68
CA VAL A 86 8.32 -10.21 10.97
C VAL A 86 9.08 -11.18 11.87
N LEU A 87 10.36 -11.41 11.57
CA LEU A 87 11.22 -12.28 12.37
C LEU A 87 11.89 -11.49 13.49
N SER A 88 12.09 -12.15 14.62
CA SER A 88 12.83 -11.62 15.78
C SER A 88 14.18 -12.30 15.95
N ASN A 89 14.32 -13.55 15.48
CA ASN A 89 15.52 -14.37 15.65
C ASN A 89 16.40 -14.34 14.39
N TYR A 90 17.58 -13.71 14.53
CA TYR A 90 18.60 -13.61 13.49
C TYR A 90 19.95 -14.23 13.91
N THR A 91 20.01 -14.91 15.06
CA THR A 91 21.26 -15.44 15.63
C THR A 91 21.35 -16.96 15.54
N SER A 92 20.21 -17.66 15.58
CA SER A 92 20.18 -19.12 15.44
C SER A 92 20.64 -19.56 14.05
N LYS A 93 21.42 -20.65 14.00
CA LYS A 93 21.83 -21.28 12.72
C LYS A 93 20.66 -21.86 11.93
N HIS A 94 19.62 -22.28 12.64
CA HIS A 94 18.38 -22.81 12.06
C HIS A 94 17.20 -22.01 12.62
N LEU A 95 16.26 -21.68 11.74
CA LEU A 95 15.04 -20.94 12.07
C LEU A 95 13.84 -21.87 11.95
N ASP A 96 13.22 -22.20 13.08
CA ASP A 96 11.94 -22.94 13.08
C ASP A 96 10.77 -21.97 12.91
N LEU A 97 10.03 -22.11 11.82
CA LEU A 97 8.88 -21.27 11.52
C LEU A 97 7.62 -21.65 12.31
N ASN A 98 7.63 -22.77 13.05
CA ASN A 98 6.52 -23.15 13.92
C ASN A 98 6.66 -22.59 15.34
N GLU A 99 7.85 -22.10 15.71
CA GLU A 99 8.13 -21.54 17.03
C GLU A 99 7.66 -20.07 17.11
N PRO A 100 6.63 -19.74 17.92
CA PRO A 100 6.10 -18.39 18.02
C PRO A 100 7.13 -17.36 18.50
N ALA A 101 8.12 -17.77 19.30
CA ALA A 101 9.17 -16.88 19.79
C ALA A 101 10.06 -16.29 18.68
N ASN A 102 10.10 -16.92 17.50
CA ASN A 102 10.87 -16.43 16.34
C ASN A 102 10.18 -15.27 15.59
N TYR A 103 8.97 -14.89 15.99
CA TYR A 103 8.20 -13.82 15.36
C TYR A 103 8.06 -12.58 16.26
N ARG A 104 8.00 -11.42 15.62
CA ARG A 104 7.71 -10.16 16.29
C ARG A 104 6.23 -10.06 16.64
N ASP A 105 5.92 -9.50 17.81
CA ASP A 105 4.55 -9.09 18.14
C ASP A 105 4.08 -7.96 17.20
N LEU A 106 3.22 -8.31 16.24
CA LEU A 106 2.71 -7.37 15.24
C LEU A 106 1.73 -6.34 15.81
N SER A 107 1.22 -6.52 17.03
CA SER A 107 0.31 -5.57 17.69
C SER A 107 1.01 -4.32 18.21
N LYS A 108 2.33 -4.39 18.40
CA LYS A 108 3.14 -3.30 18.96
C LYS A 108 3.95 -2.57 17.88
N PRO A 109 4.26 -1.27 18.05
CA PRO A 109 5.30 -0.60 17.27
C PRO A 109 6.69 -1.13 17.65
N VAL A 110 7.71 -0.78 16.86
CA VAL A 110 9.09 -1.28 17.06
C VAL A 110 9.71 -0.81 18.39
N GLY A 111 9.31 0.36 18.90
CA GLY A 111 9.91 0.96 20.10
C GLY A 111 9.13 0.75 21.41
N ALA A 112 8.13 -0.13 21.44
CA ALA A 112 7.25 -0.37 22.60
C ALA A 112 7.46 -1.74 23.25
#